data_AF-A0A4V3CBP8-F1
#
_entry.id   AF-A0A4V3CBP8-F1
#
_cell.length_a   1.000
_cell.length_b   1.000
_cell.length_c   1.000
_cell.angle_alpha   90.00
_cell.angle_beta   90.00
_cell.angle_gamma   90.00
#
_symmetry.space_group_name_H-M   'P 1'
#
loop_
_entity.id
_entity.type
_entity.pdbx_description
1 polymer ?
#
loop_
_entity_poly.entity_id
_entity_poly.type
_entity_poly.pdbx_seq_one_letter_code
_entity_poly.pdbx_strand_id
1 'polypeptide(L)'
;MTTLTFPIGHCLGTVHAAGSHVQQVRLGGEIVDLADEEFAVWALAHALTGGRGPLIDSLLARNLLVEVDVNNPAGFAERHRLLPLNLGLGNTPELPAMFKSGTTDLELAGMTRTLYDLWLWGHLSPNLLIACKEHNADLTAVVTALHALLAPSAACLDLAVQEY
;
A
#
# COMPACT_ATOMS: atom_id res chain seq x y z
N MET A 1 -14.71 11.81 12.39
CA MET A 1 -14.18 11.36 11.09
C MET A 1 -12.85 10.71 11.38
N THR A 2 -12.67 9.45 10.99
CA THR A 2 -11.42 8.72 11.24
C THR A 2 -10.66 8.70 9.92
N THR A 3 -9.66 9.57 9.81
CA THR A 3 -8.86 9.70 8.59
C THR A 3 -7.56 8.92 8.75
N LEU A 4 -7.24 8.09 7.77
CA LEU A 4 -5.96 7.40 7.66
C LEU A 4 -5.13 8.04 6.55
N THR A 5 -3.81 8.04 6.72
CA THR A 5 -2.88 8.49 5.69
C THR A 5 -2.11 7.28 5.20
N PHE A 6 -2.03 7.10 3.89
CA PHE A 6 -1.27 6.01 3.30
C PHE A 6 -0.19 6.53 2.35
N PRO A 7 0.97 5.86 2.30
CA PRO A 7 1.98 6.05 1.28
C PRO A 7 1.52 5.43 -0.03
N ILE A 8 1.72 6.15 -1.13
CA ILE A 8 1.50 5.65 -2.48
C ILE A 8 2.85 5.48 -3.17
N GLY A 9 2.99 4.33 -3.83
CA GLY A 9 4.17 3.94 -4.59
C GLY A 9 4.97 2.80 -3.96
N HIS A 10 5.93 2.28 -4.73
CA HIS A 10 6.83 1.22 -4.30
C HIS A 10 8.25 1.77 -4.11
N CYS A 11 8.80 1.67 -2.90
CA CYS A 11 10.21 2.00 -2.65
C CYS A 11 11.13 1.05 -3.43
N LEU A 12 11.97 1.63 -4.30
CA LEU A 12 12.99 0.92 -5.08
C LEU A 12 14.38 0.96 -4.43
N GLY A 13 14.48 1.66 -3.29
CA GLY A 13 15.72 1.80 -2.51
C GLY A 13 16.48 3.08 -2.82
N THR A 14 17.68 3.14 -2.25
CA THR A 14 18.57 4.31 -2.31
C THR A 14 19.43 4.29 -3.56
N VAL A 15 19.51 5.42 -4.26
CA VAL A 15 20.45 5.64 -5.37
C VAL A 15 21.45 6.72 -4.98
N HIS A 16 22.74 6.42 -5.17
CA HIS A 16 23.84 7.33 -4.89
C HIS A 16 24.39 7.92 -6.20
N ALA A 17 24.59 9.24 -6.23
CA ALA A 17 25.22 9.92 -7.36
C ALA A 17 26.15 11.04 -6.86
N ALA A 18 27.42 11.01 -7.28
CA ALA A 18 28.39 12.10 -7.10
C ALA A 18 28.41 12.79 -5.71
N GLY A 19 28.25 12.03 -4.62
CA GLY A 19 28.27 12.55 -3.25
C GLY A 19 26.92 12.93 -2.64
N SER A 20 25.82 12.78 -3.39
CA SER A 20 24.45 12.84 -2.87
C SER A 20 23.73 11.49 -3.01
N HIS A 21 22.57 11.38 -2.37
CA HIS A 21 21.69 10.24 -2.55
C HIS A 21 20.22 10.67 -2.48
N VAL A 22 19.36 9.83 -3.07
CA VAL A 22 17.91 9.96 -3.05
C VAL A 22 17.30 8.58 -2.82
N GLN A 23 16.08 8.55 -2.30
CA GLN A 23 15.28 7.33 -2.27
C GLN A 23 14.30 7.34 -3.44
N GLN A 24 14.28 6.25 -4.21
CA GLN A 24 13.43 6.15 -5.38
C GLN A 24 12.12 5.46 -5.03
N VAL A 25 10.99 6.06 -5.44
CA VAL A 25 9.66 5.48 -5.32
C VAL A 25 9.03 5.38 -6.70
N ARG A 26 8.61 4.17 -7.09
CA ARG A 26 7.81 3.97 -8.30
C ARG A 26 6.36 4.38 -8.04
N LEU A 27 5.83 5.31 -8.81
CA LEU A 27 4.45 5.78 -8.77
C LEU A 27 3.83 5.59 -10.16
N GLY A 28 2.90 4.65 -10.30
CA GLY A 28 2.43 4.21 -11.62
C GLY A 28 3.58 3.71 -12.49
N GLY A 29 3.77 4.35 -13.65
CA GLY A 29 4.87 4.09 -14.58
C GLY A 29 6.13 4.93 -14.35
N GLU A 30 6.10 5.88 -13.42
CA GLU A 30 7.17 6.85 -13.20
C GLU A 30 8.04 6.48 -11.99
N ILE A 31 9.30 6.94 -11.99
CA ILE A 31 10.19 6.91 -10.82
C ILE A 31 10.28 8.33 -10.27
N VAL A 32 9.98 8.47 -8.98
CA VAL A 32 10.05 9.73 -8.26
C VAL A 32 11.18 9.66 -7.25
N ASP A 33 12.13 10.60 -7.35
CA ASP A 33 13.19 10.76 -6.37
C ASP A 33 12.68 11.57 -5.17
N LEU A 34 12.94 11.06 -3.97
CA LEU A 34 12.66 11.73 -2.70
C LEU A 34 13.98 12.05 -1.99
N ALA A 35 14.07 13.27 -1.49
CA ALA A 35 15.12 13.63 -0.53
C ALA A 35 14.82 12.99 0.84
N ASP A 36 15.83 12.89 1.71
CA ASP A 36 15.74 12.17 2.99
C ASP A 36 14.55 12.61 3.86
N GLU A 37 14.25 13.91 3.92
CA GLU A 37 13.11 14.44 4.70
C GLU A 37 11.75 14.05 4.10
N GLU A 38 11.63 14.08 2.78
CA GLU A 38 10.41 13.65 2.07
C GLU A 38 10.21 12.14 2.22
N PHE A 39 11.28 11.37 2.08
CA PHE A 39 11.26 9.93 2.26
C PHE A 39 10.92 9.54 3.69
N ALA A 40 11.43 10.25 4.70
CA ALA A 40 11.09 9.99 6.10
C ALA A 40 9.58 10.15 6.36
N VAL A 41 8.96 11.21 5.83
CA VAL A 41 7.51 11.43 5.95
C VAL A 41 6.72 10.36 5.19
N TRP A 42 7.14 10.01 3.97
CA TRP A 42 6.53 8.94 3.18
C TRP A 42 6.62 7.57 3.87
N ALA A 43 7.80 7.23 4.42
CA ALA A 43 8.03 5.98 5.14
C ALA A 43 7.17 5.89 6.40
N LEU A 44 7.09 6.98 7.18
CA LEU A 44 6.26 7.03 8.38
C LEU A 44 4.77 6.80 8.10
N ALA A 45 4.26 7.19 6.93
CA ALA A 45 2.86 6.97 6.56
C ALA A 45 2.47 5.47 6.48
N HIS A 46 3.43 4.54 6.45
CA HIS A 46 3.14 3.09 6.52
C HIS A 46 2.53 2.67 7.87
N ALA A 47 2.66 3.49 8.92
CA ALA A 47 2.14 3.19 10.26
C ALA A 47 1.50 4.41 10.96
N LEU A 48 1.52 5.60 10.36
CA LEU A 48 0.91 6.79 10.94
C LEU A 48 -0.52 7.04 10.45
N THR A 49 -1.34 7.62 11.32
CA THR A 49 -2.70 8.05 11.03
C THR A 49 -2.79 9.57 11.04
N GLY A 50 -2.99 10.20 9.88
CA GLY A 50 -3.13 11.64 9.77
C GLY A 50 -1.83 12.42 9.99
N GLY A 51 -1.90 13.72 9.74
CA GLY A 51 -0.79 14.66 9.95
C GLY A 51 -1.01 15.93 9.15
N ARG A 52 -0.33 17.02 9.53
CA ARG A 52 -0.35 18.29 8.81
C ARG A 52 1.05 18.88 8.80
N GLY A 53 1.41 19.56 7.72
CA GLY A 53 2.69 20.24 7.58
C GLY A 53 3.10 20.36 6.12
N PRO A 54 4.04 21.26 5.80
CA PRO A 54 4.38 21.60 4.42
C PRO A 54 4.90 20.40 3.62
N LEU A 55 5.63 19.48 4.24
CA LEU A 55 6.08 18.24 3.58
C LEU A 55 4.91 17.28 3.30
N ILE A 56 3.98 17.12 4.24
CA ILE A 56 2.78 16.30 4.03
C ILE A 56 1.94 16.90 2.90
N ASP A 57 1.72 18.21 2.90
CA ASP A 57 0.95 18.90 1.87
C ASP A 57 1.60 18.77 0.49
N SER A 58 2.93 18.87 0.41
CA SER A 58 3.72 18.63 -0.81
C SER A 58 3.54 17.20 -1.34
N LEU A 59 3.66 16.20 -0.47
CA LEU A 59 3.53 14.79 -0.85
C LEU A 59 2.10 14.42 -1.26
N LEU A 60 1.08 15.00 -0.60
CA LEU A 60 -0.32 14.86 -1.01
C LEU A 60 -0.55 15.46 -2.41
N ALA A 61 -0.03 16.66 -2.67
CA ALA A 61 -0.15 17.31 -3.98
C ALA A 61 0.51 16.51 -5.12
N ARG A 62 1.56 15.74 -4.80
CA ARG A 62 2.29 14.88 -5.74
C ARG A 62 1.73 13.45 -5.85
N ASN A 63 0.65 13.12 -5.15
CA ASN A 63 0.09 11.76 -5.03
C ASN A 63 1.06 10.72 -4.46
N LEU A 64 2.01 11.14 -3.62
CA LEU A 64 2.90 10.25 -2.87
C LEU A 64 2.31 9.86 -1.50
N LEU A 65 1.36 10.65 -1.01
CA LEU A 65 0.49 10.32 0.10
C LEU A 65 -0.97 10.44 -0.33
N VAL A 66 -1.85 9.77 0.41
CA VAL A 66 -3.30 9.97 0.32
C VAL A 66 -3.93 9.99 1.70
N GLU A 67 -4.90 10.88 1.93
CA GLU A 67 -5.78 10.86 3.10
C GLU A 67 -7.09 10.16 2.74
N VAL A 68 -7.54 9.24 3.59
CA VAL A 68 -8.76 8.44 3.38
C VAL A 68 -9.66 8.53 4.59
N ASP A 69 -10.90 8.98 4.40
CA ASP A 69 -11.95 8.81 5.41
C ASP A 69 -12.42 7.35 5.37
N VAL A 70 -12.19 6.60 6.44
CA VAL A 70 -12.57 5.17 6.52
C VAL A 70 -14.07 4.94 6.41
N ASN A 71 -14.88 5.97 6.67
CA ASN A 71 -16.34 5.91 6.53
C ASN A 71 -16.80 6.18 5.09
N ASN A 72 -15.94 6.70 4.23
CA ASN A 72 -16.22 6.94 2.82
C ASN A 72 -15.00 6.62 1.92
N PRO A 73 -14.54 5.35 1.89
CA PRO A 73 -13.31 4.98 1.20
C PRO A 73 -13.45 4.80 -0.32
N ALA A 74 -14.66 4.91 -0.88
CA ALA A 74 -14.94 4.55 -2.28
C ALA A 74 -14.07 5.34 -3.27
N GLY A 75 -13.98 6.66 -3.13
CA GLY A 75 -13.18 7.50 -4.04
C GLY A 75 -11.67 7.22 -3.96
N PHE A 76 -11.17 6.80 -2.79
CA PHE A 76 -9.80 6.29 -2.67
C PHE A 76 -9.64 4.97 -3.42
N ALA A 77 -10.56 4.02 -3.21
CA ALA A 77 -10.49 2.69 -3.78
C ALA A 77 -10.62 2.67 -5.31
N GLU A 78 -11.34 3.63 -5.91
CA GLU A 78 -11.43 3.79 -7.36
C GLU A 78 -10.11 4.28 -7.99
N ARG A 79 -9.33 5.05 -7.23
CA ARG A 79 -8.12 5.72 -7.71
C ARG A 79 -6.83 4.95 -7.47
N HIS A 80 -6.89 3.90 -6.65
CA HIS A 80 -5.71 3.16 -6.24
C HIS A 80 -5.92 1.67 -6.42
N ARG A 81 -4.81 0.94 -6.51
CA ARG A 81 -4.74 -0.52 -6.51
C ARG A 81 -3.77 -0.99 -5.44
N LEU A 82 -3.93 -2.23 -5.00
CA LEU A 82 -3.03 -2.90 -4.07
C LEU A 82 -2.16 -3.88 -4.86
N LEU A 83 -0.84 -3.80 -4.69
CA LEU A 83 0.11 -4.68 -5.35
C LEU A 83 0.83 -5.55 -4.30
N PRO A 84 0.77 -6.88 -4.41
CA PRO A 84 1.55 -7.76 -3.53
C PRO A 84 3.05 -7.63 -3.84
N LEU A 85 3.88 -7.59 -2.79
CA LEU A 85 5.35 -7.43 -2.93
C LEU A 85 6.14 -8.69 -2.62
N ASN A 86 5.51 -9.71 -2.05
CA ASN A 86 6.19 -10.91 -1.58
C ASN A 86 5.37 -12.19 -1.85
N LEU A 87 5.92 -13.35 -1.50
CA LEU A 87 5.33 -14.64 -1.82
C LEU A 87 4.10 -14.90 -0.96
N GLY A 88 3.08 -15.52 -1.55
CA GLY A 88 2.01 -16.15 -0.80
C GLY A 88 2.50 -17.47 -0.21
N LEU A 89 2.55 -17.57 1.13
CA LEU A 89 3.04 -18.75 1.84
C LEU A 89 1.92 -19.75 2.20
N GLY A 90 0.66 -19.39 1.94
CA GLY A 90 -0.49 -20.22 2.30
C GLY A 90 -0.79 -20.21 3.79
N ASN A 91 -1.43 -21.26 4.27
CA ASN A 91 -1.77 -21.48 5.68
C ASN A 91 -1.07 -22.74 6.21
N THR A 92 -1.26 -23.05 7.50
CA THR A 92 -0.76 -24.30 8.10
C THR A 92 -1.91 -25.09 8.74
N PRO A 93 -1.73 -26.40 9.01
CA PRO A 93 -2.74 -27.20 9.71
C PRO A 93 -3.09 -26.67 11.11
N GLU A 94 -2.15 -26.01 11.78
CA GLU A 94 -2.33 -25.44 13.12
C GLU A 94 -3.17 -24.16 13.09
N LEU A 95 -3.05 -23.37 12.03
CA LEU A 95 -3.77 -22.11 11.83
C LEU A 95 -4.44 -22.07 10.45
N PRO A 96 -5.45 -22.93 10.18
CA PRO A 96 -6.01 -23.10 8.84
C PRO A 96 -6.78 -21.88 8.34
N ALA A 97 -7.23 -20.99 9.24
CA ALA A 97 -7.95 -19.77 8.89
C ALA A 97 -7.04 -18.57 8.57
N MET A 98 -5.73 -18.68 8.86
CA MET A 98 -4.76 -17.60 8.70
C MET A 98 -3.79 -17.92 7.57
N PHE A 99 -3.80 -17.07 6.55
CA PHE A 99 -2.91 -17.14 5.41
C PHE A 99 -1.76 -16.16 5.60
N LYS A 100 -0.60 -16.47 5.04
CA LYS A 100 0.62 -15.71 5.28
C LYS A 100 1.26 -15.24 3.98
N SER A 101 1.95 -14.11 4.04
CA SER A 101 2.87 -13.66 3.01
C SER A 101 4.27 -13.42 3.57
N GLY A 102 5.29 -13.53 2.72
CA GLY A 102 6.67 -13.37 3.16
C GLY A 102 7.70 -13.79 2.13
N THR A 103 8.92 -14.03 2.60
CA THR A 103 9.99 -14.66 1.82
C THR A 103 10.00 -16.16 2.09
N THR A 104 10.92 -16.90 1.45
CA THR A 104 11.14 -18.31 1.76
C THR A 104 11.62 -18.55 3.19
N ASP A 105 12.19 -17.52 3.83
CA ASP A 105 12.88 -17.63 5.12
C ASP A 105 12.12 -16.93 6.24
N LEU A 106 11.19 -16.02 5.91
CA LEU A 106 10.53 -15.15 6.88
C LEU A 106 9.07 -14.90 6.51
N GLU A 107 8.18 -15.18 7.46
CA GLU A 107 6.78 -14.76 7.44
C GLU A 107 6.69 -13.27 7.81
N LEU A 108 6.03 -12.46 6.98
CA LEU A 108 5.97 -11.00 7.12
C LEU A 108 4.58 -10.47 7.50
N ALA A 109 3.52 -11.05 6.95
CA ALA A 109 2.15 -10.66 7.26
C ALA A 109 1.21 -11.85 7.33
N GLY A 110 0.23 -11.78 8.23
CA GLY A 110 -0.87 -12.73 8.36
C GLY A 110 -2.20 -12.09 7.97
N MET A 111 -3.06 -12.84 7.27
CA MET A 111 -4.30 -12.36 6.68
C MET A 111 -5.42 -13.40 6.86
N THR A 112 -6.66 -12.94 6.90
CA THR A 112 -7.82 -13.82 6.71
C THR A 112 -7.87 -14.30 5.26
N ARG A 113 -8.63 -15.38 4.97
CA ARG A 113 -8.84 -15.88 3.60
C ARG A 113 -9.25 -14.78 2.62
N THR A 114 -10.28 -14.00 2.93
CA THR A 114 -10.80 -12.95 2.04
C THR A 114 -9.76 -11.88 1.75
N LEU A 115 -9.03 -11.40 2.77
CA LEU A 115 -7.98 -10.41 2.57
C LEU A 115 -6.79 -10.98 1.80
N TYR A 116 -6.45 -12.25 2.03
CA TYR A 116 -5.37 -12.93 1.32
C TYR A 116 -5.69 -13.12 -0.17
N ASP A 117 -6.91 -13.54 -0.51
CA ASP A 117 -7.33 -13.69 -1.91
C ASP A 117 -7.33 -12.35 -2.65
N LEU A 118 -7.82 -11.28 -1.99
CA LEU A 118 -7.75 -9.90 -2.51
C LEU A 118 -6.30 -9.42 -2.67
N TRP A 119 -5.44 -9.67 -1.67
CA TRP A 119 -4.02 -9.28 -1.73
C TRP A 119 -3.28 -10.00 -2.86
N LEU A 120 -3.54 -11.30 -3.03
CA LEU A 120 -2.87 -12.14 -4.01
C LEU A 120 -3.30 -11.78 -5.45
N TRP A 121 -4.59 -11.53 -5.68
CA TRP A 121 -5.15 -11.42 -7.03
C TRP A 121 -5.72 -10.05 -7.40
N GLY A 122 -5.99 -9.18 -6.42
CA GLY A 122 -6.69 -7.91 -6.65
C GLY A 122 -5.94 -6.92 -7.56
N HIS A 123 -4.65 -7.11 -7.76
CA HIS A 123 -3.85 -6.34 -8.73
C HIS A 123 -4.23 -6.61 -10.19
N LEU A 124 -4.99 -7.68 -10.47
CA LEU A 124 -5.54 -8.00 -11.79
C LEU A 124 -6.77 -7.14 -12.13
N SER A 125 -7.43 -6.58 -11.12
CA SER A 125 -8.53 -5.65 -11.30
C SER A 125 -8.00 -4.23 -11.56
N PRO A 126 -8.73 -3.36 -12.28
CA PRO A 126 -8.25 -2.00 -12.59
C PRO A 126 -7.98 -1.13 -11.36
N ASN A 127 -8.75 -1.34 -10.29
CA ASN A 127 -8.65 -0.61 -9.03
C ASN A 127 -9.16 -1.45 -7.84
N LEU A 128 -8.88 -0.96 -6.63
CA LEU A 128 -9.22 -1.62 -5.38
C LEU A 128 -10.74 -1.73 -5.18
N LEU A 129 -11.53 -0.77 -5.68
CA LEU A 129 -12.99 -0.84 -5.56
C LEU A 129 -13.55 -2.06 -6.32
N ILE A 130 -13.08 -2.30 -7.54
CA ILE A 130 -13.49 -3.46 -8.36
C ILE A 130 -12.97 -4.74 -7.72
N ALA A 131 -11.70 -4.77 -7.30
CA ALA A 131 -11.11 -5.94 -6.64
C ALA A 131 -11.91 -6.35 -5.40
N CYS A 132 -12.28 -5.39 -4.54
CA CYS A 132 -13.10 -5.69 -3.35
C CYS A 132 -14.46 -6.32 -3.72
N LYS A 133 -15.10 -5.85 -4.80
CA LYS A 133 -16.38 -6.43 -5.28
C LYS A 133 -16.20 -7.86 -5.78
N GLU A 134 -15.18 -8.11 -6.60
CA GLU A 134 -14.92 -9.44 -7.18
C GLU A 134 -14.59 -10.49 -6.10
N HIS A 135 -13.93 -10.07 -5.03
CA HIS A 135 -13.54 -10.93 -3.92
C HIS A 135 -14.53 -10.94 -2.74
N ASN A 136 -15.68 -10.26 -2.85
CA ASN A 136 -16.65 -10.07 -1.77
C ASN A 136 -16.00 -9.55 -0.47
N ALA A 137 -15.03 -8.65 -0.59
CA ALA A 137 -14.32 -8.04 0.53
C ALA A 137 -15.02 -6.73 0.95
N ASP A 138 -15.21 -6.55 2.25
CA ASP A 138 -15.71 -5.29 2.79
C ASP A 138 -14.64 -4.19 2.66
N LEU A 139 -14.96 -3.13 1.92
CA LEU A 139 -13.97 -2.10 1.57
C LEU A 139 -13.46 -1.35 2.81
N THR A 140 -14.33 -1.06 3.78
CA THR A 140 -13.92 -0.37 5.01
C THR A 140 -12.99 -1.24 5.85
N ALA A 141 -13.27 -2.54 5.96
CA ALA A 141 -12.38 -3.50 6.62
C ALA A 141 -11.03 -3.62 5.91
N VAL A 142 -11.03 -3.66 4.57
CA VAL A 142 -9.80 -3.67 3.77
C VAL A 142 -8.97 -2.43 4.04
N VAL A 143 -9.55 -1.23 3.93
CA VAL A 143 -8.85 0.04 4.20
C VAL A 143 -8.29 0.09 5.60
N THR A 144 -9.04 -0.38 6.60
CA THR A 144 -8.59 -0.43 8.00
C THR A 144 -7.40 -1.39 8.17
N ALA A 145 -7.31 -2.45 7.37
CA ALA A 145 -6.23 -3.42 7.43
C ALA A 145 -4.98 -3.03 6.62
N LEU A 146 -5.03 -1.98 5.79
CA LEU A 146 -3.95 -1.66 4.86
C LEU A 146 -2.61 -1.42 5.55
N HIS A 147 -2.56 -0.68 6.66
CA HIS A 147 -1.28 -0.45 7.37
C HIS A 147 -0.61 -1.75 7.83
N ALA A 148 -1.39 -2.78 8.18
CA ALA A 148 -0.84 -4.10 8.54
C ALA A 148 -0.21 -4.84 7.35
N LEU A 149 -0.55 -4.46 6.12
CA LEU A 149 0.06 -4.96 4.88
C LEU A 149 1.23 -4.09 4.42
N LEU A 150 1.10 -2.77 4.57
CA LEU A 150 2.10 -1.81 4.10
C LEU A 150 3.33 -1.80 5.01
N ALA A 151 3.16 -1.75 6.33
CA ALA A 151 4.27 -1.68 7.29
C ALA A 151 5.32 -2.80 7.14
N PRO A 152 4.95 -4.09 6.97
CA PRO A 152 5.92 -5.16 6.73
C PRO A 152 6.33 -5.30 5.26
N SER A 153 5.98 -4.35 4.38
CA SER A 153 6.19 -4.45 2.93
C SER A 153 5.55 -5.69 2.31
N ALA A 154 4.39 -6.12 2.81
CA ALA A 154 3.60 -7.19 2.19
C ALA A 154 2.90 -6.71 0.91
N ALA A 155 2.59 -5.42 0.84
CA ALA A 155 2.04 -4.80 -0.34
C ALA A 155 2.50 -3.34 -0.45
N CYS A 156 2.28 -2.75 -1.63
CA CYS A 156 2.23 -1.30 -1.78
C CYS A 156 0.90 -0.88 -2.40
N LEU A 157 0.48 0.36 -2.12
CA LEU A 157 -0.58 1.03 -2.86
C LEU A 157 0.03 1.72 -4.06
N ASP A 158 -0.67 1.67 -5.19
CA ASP A 158 -0.26 2.34 -6.41
C ASP A 158 -1.48 3.00 -7.08
N LEU A 159 -1.24 3.82 -8.10
CA LEU A 159 -2.32 4.40 -8.90
C LEU A 159 -3.10 3.31 -9.63
N ALA A 160 -4.41 3.47 -9.72
CA ALA A 160 -5.27 2.63 -10.54
C ALA A 160 -4.85 2.66 -12.02
N VAL A 161 -5.12 1.58 -12.74
CA VAL A 161 -4.87 1.50 -14.18
C VAL A 161 -5.97 2.28 -14.89
N GLN A 162 -5.60 3.20 -15.80
CA GLN A 162 -6.57 3.78 -16.72
C GLN A 162 -6.88 2.74 -17.80
N GLU A 163 -8.15 2.36 -17.94
CA GLU A 163 -8.60 1.62 -19.12
C GLU A 163 -8.38 2.51 -20.35
N TYR A 164 -7.70 1.97 -21.37
CA TYR A 164 -7.48 2.63 -22.67
C TYR A 164 -8.73 2.58 -23.55
#